data_AF-A0A955NC98-F1
#
_entry.id   AF-A0A955NC98-F1
#
_cell.length_a   1.000
_cell.length_b   1.000
_cell.length_c   1.000
_cell.angle_alpha   90.00
_cell.angle_beta   90.00
_cell.angle_gamma   90.00
#
_symmetry.space_group_name_H-M   'P 1'
#
loop_
_entity.id
_entity.type
_entity.pdbx_description
1 polymer ?
#
loop_
_entity_poly.entity_id
_entity_poly.type
_entity_poly.pdbx_seq_one_letter_code
_entity_poly.pdbx_strand_id
1 'polypeptide(L)'
;MFDLLKWWFTLEMMALIGLPIVAFLFPGLKDKGISVARLLGLLLVAYPVWLFSHWRPLFGTTLIVTVFVGWGLVAAVLFWVDFKNWDRAMLRPKDLFVSEIVWLSSLLILAWIRSYNPEIEGMWKGGGSEKFMDLNFINSILMSHQFPPQDNWFHGFPINYYYYGYYLCAVMVKLTGVLPHVGYNLMTVTVYALAINGLWGLLRNLNCKMVWSALGVFLAFLTTNLKTAWLGLTLSSQEQMWIPWRSSRVIDLETDRTINEFPWFSFLWNDLHGHLSALPIEVGILALCWGMIVSLGSVGFGRLLFQALLIAIAYGSLVVSNAWDIPCYAAVIAFSLLAALSIR
;
A
#
# COMPACT_ATOMS: atom_id res chain seq x y z
N MET A 1 -21.93 3.71 1.41
CA MET A 1 -21.64 4.60 0.25
C MET A 1 -20.94 5.88 0.68
N PHE A 2 -21.50 6.67 1.60
CA PHE A 2 -20.88 7.94 2.04
C PHE A 2 -19.48 7.77 2.66
N ASP A 3 -19.26 6.74 3.48
CA ASP A 3 -17.95 6.47 4.08
C ASP A 3 -16.87 6.12 3.04
N LEU A 4 -17.23 5.36 2.01
CA LEU A 4 -16.34 5.07 0.88
C LEU A 4 -15.95 6.36 0.14
N LEU A 5 -16.88 7.29 -0.04
CA LEU A 5 -16.61 8.59 -0.69
C LEU A 5 -15.65 9.45 0.14
N LYS A 6 -15.85 9.55 1.47
CA LYS A 6 -14.90 10.26 2.35
C LYS A 6 -13.50 9.65 2.27
N TRP A 7 -13.43 8.32 2.28
CA TRP A 7 -12.19 7.57 2.24
C TRP A 7 -11.46 7.76 0.92
N TRP A 8 -12.16 7.58 -0.20
CA TRP A 8 -11.64 7.84 -1.54
C TRP A 8 -11.16 9.28 -1.67
N PHE A 9 -11.97 10.28 -1.29
CA PHE A 9 -11.59 11.68 -1.36
C PHE A 9 -10.32 11.96 -0.54
N THR A 10 -10.18 11.38 0.64
CA THR A 10 -8.97 11.52 1.46
C THR A 10 -7.75 10.92 0.78
N LEU A 11 -7.88 9.77 0.10
CA LEU A 11 -6.80 9.20 -0.71
C LEU A 11 -6.45 10.07 -1.93
N GLU A 12 -7.43 10.70 -2.57
CA GLU A 12 -7.17 11.69 -3.63
C GLU A 12 -6.39 12.90 -3.10
N MET A 13 -6.72 13.37 -1.90
CA MET A 13 -5.95 14.43 -1.24
C MET A 13 -4.51 13.98 -0.94
N MET A 14 -4.28 12.71 -0.57
CA MET A 14 -2.93 12.15 -0.46
C MET A 14 -2.23 12.12 -1.83
N ALA A 15 -2.94 11.80 -2.91
CA ALA A 15 -2.40 11.84 -4.27
C ALA A 15 -1.89 13.24 -4.64
N LEU A 16 -2.64 14.30 -4.27
CA LEU A 16 -2.25 15.69 -4.53
C LEU A 16 -0.98 16.11 -3.79
N ILE A 17 -0.66 15.47 -2.67
CA ILE A 17 0.64 15.63 -1.99
C ILE A 17 1.73 14.84 -2.71
N GLY A 18 1.49 13.56 -2.95
CA GLY A 18 2.51 12.65 -3.47
C GLY A 18 2.90 12.95 -4.92
N LEU A 19 1.93 13.28 -5.78
CA LEU A 19 2.17 13.45 -7.22
C LEU A 19 3.18 14.55 -7.52
N PRO A 20 3.07 15.78 -6.97
CA PRO A 20 4.06 16.82 -7.20
C PRO A 20 5.46 16.44 -6.77
N ILE A 21 5.57 15.77 -5.62
CA ILE A 21 6.85 15.33 -5.05
C ILE A 21 7.48 14.25 -5.93
N VAL A 22 6.73 13.23 -6.36
CA VAL A 22 7.29 12.14 -7.17
C VAL A 22 7.66 12.62 -8.58
N ALA A 23 6.79 13.38 -9.23
CA ALA A 23 7.11 13.91 -10.56
C ALA A 23 8.33 14.84 -10.51
N PHE A 24 8.42 15.67 -9.47
CA PHE A 24 9.58 16.53 -9.24
C PHE A 24 10.81 15.76 -8.79
N LEU A 25 10.73 14.59 -8.15
CA LEU A 25 11.94 13.84 -7.77
C LEU A 25 12.39 12.90 -8.88
N PHE A 26 11.47 12.26 -9.60
CA PHE A 26 11.74 11.16 -10.54
C PHE A 26 11.28 11.52 -11.97
N PRO A 27 11.99 12.43 -12.67
CA PRO A 27 11.54 12.96 -13.96
C PRO A 27 11.52 11.90 -15.06
N GLY A 28 12.33 10.85 -14.93
CA GLY A 28 12.43 9.74 -15.89
C GLY A 28 11.28 8.74 -15.84
N LEU A 29 10.40 8.80 -14.82
CA LEU A 29 9.17 8.01 -14.82
C LEU A 29 8.23 8.52 -15.92
N LYS A 30 7.75 7.59 -16.75
CA LYS A 30 6.86 7.85 -17.90
C LYS A 30 5.46 8.25 -17.45
N ASP A 31 4.99 7.70 -16.34
CA ASP A 31 3.70 8.02 -15.72
C ASP A 31 3.79 9.17 -14.70
N LYS A 32 4.97 9.78 -14.56
CA LYS A 32 5.27 10.85 -13.57
C LYS A 32 4.99 10.47 -12.11
N GLY A 33 4.85 9.18 -11.81
CA GLY A 33 4.59 8.69 -10.48
C GLY A 33 3.12 8.72 -10.04
N ILE A 34 2.17 8.93 -10.95
CA ILE A 34 0.73 8.95 -10.62
C ILE A 34 0.27 7.65 -9.97
N SER A 35 0.82 6.52 -10.42
CA SER A 35 0.52 5.18 -9.91
C SER A 35 0.87 4.99 -8.43
N VAL A 36 1.89 5.70 -7.94
CA VAL A 36 2.40 5.61 -6.57
C VAL A 36 2.10 6.85 -5.73
N ALA A 37 1.52 7.90 -6.32
CA ALA A 37 1.28 9.19 -5.67
C ALA A 37 0.43 9.06 -4.39
N ARG A 38 -0.63 8.25 -4.42
CA ARG A 38 -1.53 8.03 -3.27
C ARG A 38 -0.81 7.36 -2.10
N LEU A 39 -0.06 6.32 -2.41
CA LEU A 39 0.75 5.60 -1.44
C LEU A 39 1.79 6.54 -0.82
N LEU A 40 2.54 7.27 -1.63
CA LEU A 40 3.58 8.14 -1.10
C LEU A 40 3.04 9.35 -0.34
N GLY A 41 1.91 9.92 -0.76
CA GLY A 41 1.21 10.92 0.03
C GLY A 41 0.84 10.38 1.41
N LEU A 42 0.27 9.17 1.46
CA LEU A 42 -0.07 8.51 2.72
C LEU A 42 1.19 8.27 3.59
N LEU A 43 2.28 7.75 3.03
CA LEU A 43 3.52 7.50 3.78
C LEU A 43 4.20 8.79 4.25
N LEU A 44 4.23 9.83 3.41
CA LEU A 44 4.81 11.14 3.76
C LEU A 44 4.04 11.81 4.90
N VAL A 45 2.73 11.62 4.97
CA VAL A 45 1.93 12.13 6.09
C VAL A 45 2.08 11.23 7.31
N ALA A 46 1.96 9.91 7.15
CA ALA A 46 1.89 8.98 8.27
C ALA A 46 3.25 8.77 8.96
N TYR A 47 4.35 8.72 8.21
CA TYR A 47 5.68 8.39 8.76
C TYR A 47 6.20 9.45 9.75
N PRO A 48 6.16 10.77 9.46
CA PRO A 48 6.57 11.79 10.43
C PRO A 48 5.64 11.84 11.65
N VAL A 49 4.33 11.65 11.45
CA VAL A 49 3.38 11.58 12.57
C VAL A 49 3.74 10.44 13.51
N TRP A 50 4.05 9.26 12.95
CA TRP A 50 4.47 8.08 13.71
C TRP A 50 5.77 8.36 14.48
N LEU A 51 6.77 8.94 13.81
CA LEU A 51 8.06 9.26 14.42
C LEU A 51 7.94 10.29 15.55
N PHE A 52 7.27 11.42 15.33
CA PHE A 52 7.06 12.43 16.37
C PHE A 52 6.29 11.88 17.57
N SER A 53 5.36 10.98 17.31
CA SER A 53 4.55 10.36 18.34
C SER A 53 5.29 9.28 19.14
N HIS A 54 6.50 8.86 18.75
CA HIS A 54 7.39 8.09 19.63
C HIS A 54 8.05 8.97 20.69
N TRP A 55 8.39 10.21 20.32
CA TRP A 55 9.10 11.12 21.21
C TRP A 55 8.19 11.87 22.17
N ARG A 56 6.94 12.14 21.76
CA ARG A 56 5.98 12.93 22.53
C ARG A 56 4.56 12.37 22.38
N PRO A 57 3.68 12.53 23.37
CA PRO A 57 2.29 12.09 23.30
C PRO A 57 1.44 13.03 22.41
N LEU A 58 1.72 13.04 21.11
CA LEU A 58 1.12 13.96 20.14
C LEU A 58 0.24 13.25 19.09
N PHE A 59 0.10 11.93 19.15
CA PHE A 59 -0.71 11.21 18.18
C PHE A 59 -2.18 11.63 18.29
N GLY A 60 -2.71 12.14 17.19
CA GLY A 60 -4.06 12.67 17.10
C GLY A 60 -4.29 13.42 15.80
N THR A 61 -5.55 13.80 15.56
CA THR A 61 -5.98 14.47 14.33
C THR A 61 -5.21 15.78 14.10
N THR A 62 -4.90 16.54 15.16
CA THR A 62 -4.15 17.81 15.06
C THR A 62 -2.76 17.60 14.43
N LEU A 63 -1.99 16.62 14.92
CA LEU A 63 -0.66 16.35 14.38
C LEU A 63 -0.75 15.85 12.93
N ILE A 64 -1.69 14.93 12.65
CA ILE A 64 -1.90 14.39 11.30
C ILE A 64 -2.22 15.52 10.31
N VAL A 65 -3.18 16.39 10.64
CA VAL A 65 -3.57 17.51 9.77
C VAL A 65 -2.44 18.53 9.62
N THR A 66 -1.67 18.79 10.69
CA THR A 66 -0.52 19.70 10.63
C THR A 66 0.53 19.20 9.65
N VAL A 67 0.89 17.91 9.72
CA VAL A 67 1.84 17.28 8.80
C VAL A 67 1.27 17.23 7.38
N PHE A 68 -0.01 16.90 7.23
CA PHE A 68 -0.72 16.90 5.94
C PHE A 68 -0.66 18.28 5.27
N VAL A 69 -1.00 19.35 5.99
CA VAL A 69 -0.94 20.73 5.46
C VAL A 69 0.48 21.13 5.14
N GLY A 70 1.46 20.79 6.00
CA GLY A 70 2.87 21.05 5.75
C GLY A 70 3.35 20.44 4.42
N TRP A 71 3.01 19.18 4.17
CA TRP A 71 3.32 18.54 2.89
C TRP A 71 2.50 19.10 1.72
N GLY A 72 1.25 19.50 1.95
CA GLY A 72 0.44 20.20 0.93
C GLY A 72 1.08 21.50 0.46
N LEU A 73 1.68 22.28 1.37
CA LEU A 73 2.43 23.49 1.02
C LEU A 73 3.68 23.16 0.20
N VAL A 74 4.44 22.13 0.59
CA VAL A 74 5.61 21.67 -0.18
C VAL A 74 5.19 21.25 -1.59
N ALA A 75 4.12 20.45 -1.71
CA ALA A 75 3.59 19.99 -2.98
C ALA A 75 3.13 21.16 -3.86
N ALA A 76 2.46 22.17 -3.28
CA ALA A 76 2.05 23.39 -3.99
C ALA A 76 3.24 24.22 -4.50
N VAL A 77 4.29 24.36 -3.68
CA VAL A 77 5.53 25.05 -4.09
C VAL A 77 6.22 24.30 -5.23
N LEU A 78 6.35 22.98 -5.14
CA LEU A 78 6.96 22.17 -6.20
C LEU A 78 6.16 22.22 -7.50
N PHE A 79 4.83 22.19 -7.40
CA PHE A 79 3.96 22.38 -8.54
C PHE A 79 4.16 23.75 -9.20
N TRP A 80 4.25 24.82 -8.40
CA TRP A 80 4.47 26.18 -8.89
C TRP A 80 5.86 26.36 -9.54
N VAL A 81 6.92 25.90 -8.89
CA VAL A 81 8.31 26.04 -9.37
C VAL A 81 8.51 25.31 -10.69
N ASP A 82 7.95 24.11 -10.82
CA ASP A 82 8.13 23.29 -12.00
C ASP A 82 6.97 23.47 -13.01
N PHE A 83 6.06 24.43 -12.81
CA PHE A 83 4.75 24.54 -13.52
C PHE A 83 4.87 24.49 -15.05
N LYS A 84 5.89 25.16 -15.61
CA LYS A 84 6.14 25.15 -17.07
C LYS A 84 6.57 23.78 -17.59
N ASN A 85 7.24 22.98 -16.75
CA ASN A 85 7.57 21.59 -17.08
C ASN A 85 6.37 20.68 -16.78
N TRP A 86 5.51 20.99 -15.81
CA TRP A 86 4.22 20.33 -15.65
C TRP A 86 3.38 20.47 -16.94
N ASP A 87 3.26 21.67 -17.51
CA ASP A 87 2.49 21.89 -18.75
C ASP A 87 3.02 21.13 -19.98
N ARG A 88 4.33 20.86 -20.04
CA ARG A 88 4.97 20.14 -21.16
C ARG A 88 5.16 18.64 -20.91
N ALA A 89 5.25 18.23 -19.65
CA ALA A 89 5.62 16.87 -19.23
C ALA A 89 4.46 16.08 -18.59
N MET A 90 3.45 16.78 -18.08
CA MET A 90 2.13 16.26 -17.73
C MET A 90 1.29 16.53 -18.99
N LEU A 91 1.10 15.60 -19.92
CA LEU A 91 0.23 14.46 -19.77
C LEU A 91 0.25 13.86 -21.18
N ARG A 92 0.56 12.58 -21.35
CA ARG A 92 -0.29 11.85 -22.29
C ARG A 92 -1.59 11.71 -21.51
N PRO A 93 -2.67 12.46 -21.83
CA PRO A 93 -3.90 12.41 -21.01
C PRO A 93 -4.40 10.97 -20.87
N LYS A 94 -4.09 10.16 -21.88
CA LYS A 94 -4.27 8.72 -21.90
C LYS A 94 -3.60 7.97 -20.73
N ASP A 95 -2.33 8.20 -20.41
CA ASP A 95 -1.65 7.42 -19.37
C ASP A 95 -2.16 7.80 -17.96
N LEU A 96 -2.42 9.09 -17.71
CA LEU A 96 -3.10 9.54 -16.49
C LEU A 96 -4.49 8.93 -16.38
N PHE A 97 -5.32 9.11 -17.41
CA PHE A 97 -6.70 8.64 -17.42
C PHE A 97 -6.78 7.13 -17.23
N VAL A 98 -5.89 6.37 -17.87
CA VAL A 98 -5.84 4.91 -17.71
C VAL A 98 -5.39 4.51 -16.32
N SER A 99 -4.37 5.16 -15.73
CA SER A 99 -3.94 4.85 -14.35
C SER A 99 -5.05 5.14 -13.34
N GLU A 100 -5.80 6.22 -13.56
CA GLU A 100 -6.95 6.60 -12.73
C GLU A 100 -8.13 5.64 -12.88
N ILE A 101 -8.39 5.16 -14.10
CA ILE A 101 -9.36 4.07 -14.31
C ILE A 101 -8.92 2.82 -13.56
N VAL A 102 -7.65 2.41 -13.67
CA VAL A 102 -7.14 1.22 -12.97
C VAL A 102 -7.30 1.38 -11.46
N TRP A 103 -6.94 2.53 -10.91
CA TRP A 103 -7.16 2.86 -9.50
C TRP A 103 -8.62 2.75 -9.08
N LEU A 104 -9.49 3.54 -9.72
CA LEU A 104 -10.88 3.68 -9.29
C LEU A 104 -11.66 2.39 -9.52
N SER A 105 -11.46 1.72 -10.66
CA SER A 105 -12.11 0.43 -10.92
C SER A 105 -11.65 -0.64 -9.92
N SER A 106 -10.36 -0.72 -9.60
CA SER A 106 -9.85 -1.65 -8.58
C SER A 106 -10.48 -1.37 -7.22
N LEU A 107 -10.48 -0.11 -6.77
CA LEU A 107 -11.08 0.30 -5.50
C LEU A 107 -12.58 -0.07 -5.45
N LEU A 108 -13.35 0.26 -6.49
CA LEU A 108 -14.79 0.02 -6.53
C LEU A 108 -15.15 -1.46 -6.62
N ILE A 109 -14.47 -2.23 -7.48
CA ILE A 109 -14.72 -3.68 -7.62
C ILE A 109 -14.38 -4.40 -6.32
N LEU A 110 -13.23 -4.10 -5.72
CA LEU A 110 -12.80 -4.73 -4.47
C LEU A 110 -13.70 -4.30 -3.29
N ALA A 111 -14.12 -3.04 -3.21
CA ALA A 111 -15.10 -2.59 -2.24
C ALA A 111 -16.46 -3.29 -2.40
N TRP A 112 -16.91 -3.48 -3.65
CA TRP A 112 -18.13 -4.21 -3.95
C TRP A 112 -18.05 -5.67 -3.51
N ILE A 113 -16.96 -6.38 -3.83
CA ILE A 113 -16.71 -7.75 -3.35
C ILE A 113 -16.72 -7.80 -1.82
N ARG A 114 -16.03 -6.86 -1.17
CA ARG A 114 -15.94 -6.80 0.29
C ARG A 114 -17.28 -6.53 0.96
N SER A 115 -18.19 -5.81 0.30
CA SER A 115 -19.52 -5.48 0.83
C SER A 115 -20.44 -6.68 1.04
N TYR A 116 -20.15 -7.84 0.42
CA TYR A 116 -20.90 -9.08 0.64
C TYR A 116 -20.54 -9.80 1.94
N ASN A 117 -19.40 -9.48 2.56
CA ASN A 117 -18.95 -10.13 3.78
C ASN A 117 -18.25 -9.16 4.75
N PRO A 118 -18.82 -7.98 5.07
CA PRO A 118 -18.09 -6.92 5.79
C PRO A 118 -17.83 -7.24 7.26
N GLU A 119 -18.38 -8.34 7.77
CA GLU A 119 -18.40 -8.69 9.19
C GLU A 119 -16.98 -8.98 9.72
N ILE A 120 -16.77 -8.55 10.97
CA ILE A 120 -15.51 -8.74 11.73
C ILE A 120 -15.68 -9.95 12.64
N GLU A 121 -16.22 -11.03 12.09
CA GLU A 121 -16.33 -12.31 12.75
C GLU A 121 -15.69 -13.39 11.87
N GLY A 122 -15.33 -14.50 12.51
CA GLY A 122 -14.77 -15.65 11.82
C GLY A 122 -15.77 -16.18 10.81
N MET A 123 -15.47 -16.07 9.51
CA MET A 123 -16.24 -16.81 8.52
C MET A 123 -15.77 -18.25 8.50
N TRP A 124 -16.75 -19.15 8.36
CA TRP A 124 -16.65 -20.61 8.37
C TRP A 124 -16.68 -21.27 9.76
N LYS A 125 -17.90 -21.46 10.27
CA LYS A 125 -18.26 -22.42 11.34
C LYS A 125 -17.17 -22.63 12.40
N GLY A 126 -16.73 -21.54 13.06
CA GLY A 126 -15.85 -21.61 14.22
C GLY A 126 -14.34 -21.53 13.97
N GLY A 127 -13.89 -21.22 12.75
CA GLY A 127 -12.48 -20.86 12.51
C GLY A 127 -12.18 -19.45 13.03
N GLY A 128 -11.20 -19.32 13.95
CA GLY A 128 -10.72 -18.02 14.39
C GLY A 128 -10.05 -17.26 13.24
N SER A 129 -10.58 -16.09 12.87
CA SER A 129 -9.95 -15.20 11.89
C SER A 129 -9.11 -14.14 12.58
N GLU A 130 -7.99 -13.73 11.98
CA GLU A 130 -7.13 -12.65 12.48
C GLU A 130 -7.83 -11.28 12.51
N LYS A 131 -8.98 -11.13 11.84
CA LYS A 131 -9.75 -9.88 11.81
C LYS A 131 -10.04 -9.25 13.17
N PHE A 132 -10.30 -10.08 14.19
CA PHE A 132 -10.55 -9.58 15.55
C PHE A 132 -9.27 -9.00 16.16
N MET A 133 -8.11 -9.60 15.86
CA MET A 133 -6.79 -9.09 16.20
C MET A 133 -6.51 -7.76 15.51
N ASP A 134 -6.70 -7.71 14.20
CA ASP A 134 -6.45 -6.51 13.40
C ASP A 134 -7.27 -5.33 13.92
N LEU A 135 -8.57 -5.55 14.13
CA LEU A 135 -9.47 -4.50 14.62
C LEU A 135 -9.10 -4.08 16.05
N ASN A 136 -8.68 -5.02 16.89
CA ASN A 136 -8.20 -4.72 18.23
C ASN A 136 -6.94 -3.83 18.21
N PHE A 137 -5.98 -4.12 17.35
CA PHE A 137 -4.79 -3.28 17.15
C PHE A 137 -5.15 -1.89 16.61
N ILE A 138 -6.06 -1.79 15.63
CA ILE A 138 -6.56 -0.50 15.14
C ILE A 138 -7.19 0.30 16.29
N ASN A 139 -8.04 -0.32 17.11
CA ASN A 139 -8.69 0.35 18.24
C ASN A 139 -7.68 0.81 19.31
N SER A 140 -6.71 -0.05 19.66
CA SER A 140 -5.61 0.33 20.55
C SER A 140 -4.86 1.57 20.04
N ILE A 141 -4.51 1.59 18.76
CA ILE A 141 -3.82 2.73 18.14
C ILE A 141 -4.70 3.97 18.18
N LEU A 142 -5.99 3.86 17.86
CA LEU A 142 -6.92 5.00 17.87
C LEU A 142 -7.08 5.65 19.25
N MET A 143 -6.98 4.85 20.32
CA MET A 143 -7.01 5.30 21.72
C MET A 143 -5.66 5.79 22.25
N SER A 144 -4.56 5.54 21.52
CA SER A 144 -3.23 5.93 21.94
C SER A 144 -2.94 7.40 21.63
N HIS A 145 -2.09 8.03 22.45
CA HIS A 145 -1.54 9.37 22.21
C HIS A 145 -0.02 9.35 21.97
N GLN A 146 0.66 8.28 22.34
CA GLN A 146 2.09 8.07 22.17
C GLN A 146 2.33 6.65 21.65
N PHE A 147 3.43 6.46 20.91
CA PHE A 147 3.85 5.15 20.43
C PHE A 147 5.09 4.64 21.18
N PRO A 148 5.28 3.31 21.28
CA PRO A 148 4.39 2.24 20.78
C PRO A 148 3.04 2.19 21.52
N PRO A 149 1.97 1.74 20.84
CA PRO A 149 0.63 1.74 21.42
C PRO A 149 0.50 0.57 22.41
N GLN A 150 -0.41 0.68 23.37
CA GLN A 150 -0.61 -0.36 24.38
C GLN A 150 -1.29 -1.61 23.78
N ASP A 151 -0.86 -2.80 24.15
CA ASP A 151 -1.57 -4.02 23.80
C ASP A 151 -2.84 -4.18 24.66
N ASN A 152 -4.00 -4.30 24.01
CA ASN A 152 -5.28 -4.50 24.69
C ASN A 152 -5.41 -5.92 25.29
N TRP A 153 -4.66 -6.91 24.78
CA TRP A 153 -4.65 -8.25 25.35
C TRP A 153 -3.60 -8.44 26.42
N PHE A 154 -2.52 -7.67 26.39
CA PHE A 154 -1.47 -7.71 27.39
C PHE A 154 -1.27 -6.34 28.04
N HIS A 155 -2.26 -6.00 28.89
CA HIS A 155 -2.34 -4.71 29.55
C HIS A 155 -1.04 -4.33 30.27
N GLY A 156 -0.59 -3.08 30.06
CA GLY A 156 0.66 -2.54 30.62
C GLY A 156 1.89 -2.75 29.73
N PHE A 157 1.76 -3.49 28.63
CA PHE A 157 2.83 -3.70 27.65
C PHE A 157 2.46 -3.12 26.28
N PRO A 158 3.45 -2.73 25.46
CA PRO A 158 3.17 -2.29 24.10
C PRO A 158 2.83 -3.46 23.18
N ILE A 159 2.18 -3.19 22.04
CA ILE A 159 1.98 -4.18 20.98
C ILE A 159 3.36 -4.68 20.50
N ASN A 160 3.64 -5.96 20.74
CA ASN A 160 4.85 -6.63 20.25
C ASN A 160 4.59 -7.32 18.90
N TYR A 161 4.20 -6.53 17.91
CA TYR A 161 3.81 -7.02 16.58
C TYR A 161 4.03 -5.95 15.50
N TYR A 162 4.07 -6.34 14.23
CA TYR A 162 4.13 -5.41 13.11
C TYR A 162 2.82 -4.63 13.00
N TYR A 163 2.75 -3.43 13.57
CA TYR A 163 1.51 -2.67 13.69
C TYR A 163 1.35 -1.53 12.68
N TYR A 164 2.35 -1.29 11.82
CA TYR A 164 2.35 -0.10 10.96
C TYR A 164 1.20 -0.08 9.95
N GLY A 165 0.82 -1.23 9.38
CA GLY A 165 -0.37 -1.33 8.52
C GLY A 165 -1.67 -0.92 9.23
N TYR A 166 -1.87 -1.38 10.47
CA TYR A 166 -2.99 -0.97 11.32
C TYR A 166 -2.92 0.52 11.69
N TYR A 167 -1.70 1.05 11.86
CA TYR A 167 -1.47 2.47 12.08
C TYR A 167 -1.87 3.32 10.87
N LEU A 168 -1.52 2.91 9.64
CA LEU A 168 -1.97 3.58 8.42
C LEU A 168 -3.52 3.59 8.35
N CYS A 169 -4.16 2.49 8.78
CA CYS A 169 -5.62 2.42 8.90
C CYS A 169 -6.14 3.44 9.91
N ALA A 170 -5.53 3.53 11.08
CA ALA A 170 -5.93 4.47 12.13
C ALA A 170 -5.77 5.94 11.71
N VAL A 171 -4.72 6.28 10.95
CA VAL A 171 -4.53 7.62 10.36
C VAL A 171 -5.70 7.97 9.43
N MET A 172 -6.05 7.05 8.53
CA MET A 172 -7.18 7.26 7.61
C MET A 172 -8.52 7.34 8.35
N VAL A 173 -8.73 6.53 9.40
CA VAL A 173 -9.92 6.60 10.25
C VAL A 173 -10.02 7.96 10.96
N LYS A 174 -8.92 8.47 11.55
CA LYS A 174 -8.92 9.79 12.21
C LYS A 174 -9.18 10.95 11.24
N LEU A 175 -8.72 10.85 9.99
CA LEU A 175 -8.95 11.87 8.96
C LEU A 175 -10.37 11.85 8.38
N THR A 176 -10.93 10.66 8.19
CA THR A 176 -12.23 10.49 7.53
C THR A 176 -13.40 10.48 8.51
N GLY A 177 -13.14 10.21 9.80
CA GLY A 177 -14.16 10.07 10.84
C GLY A 177 -15.08 8.85 10.65
N VAL A 178 -14.69 7.87 9.83
CA VAL A 178 -15.47 6.63 9.67
C VAL A 178 -15.33 5.74 10.90
N LEU A 179 -16.28 4.83 11.11
CA LEU A 179 -16.18 3.87 12.21
C LEU A 179 -15.00 2.90 11.98
N PRO A 180 -14.29 2.45 13.04
CA PRO A 180 -13.08 1.63 12.89
C PRO A 180 -13.28 0.34 12.08
N HIS A 181 -14.40 -0.37 12.27
CA HIS A 181 -14.69 -1.59 11.52
C HIS A 181 -14.99 -1.32 10.02
N VAL A 182 -15.53 -0.14 9.69
CA VAL A 182 -15.70 0.30 8.29
C VAL A 182 -14.33 0.65 7.71
N GLY A 183 -13.52 1.42 8.46
CA GLY A 183 -12.17 1.78 8.07
C GLY A 183 -11.26 0.58 7.83
N TYR A 184 -11.36 -0.46 8.65
CA TYR A 184 -10.65 -1.72 8.48
C TYR A 184 -10.96 -2.38 7.13
N ASN A 185 -12.24 -2.57 6.82
CA ASN A 185 -12.67 -3.11 5.53
C ASN A 185 -12.21 -2.25 4.34
N LEU A 186 -12.32 -0.93 4.46
CA LEU A 186 -11.87 0.01 3.43
C LEU A 186 -10.35 0.02 3.28
N MET A 187 -9.59 -0.18 4.35
CA MET A 187 -8.14 -0.24 4.30
C MET A 187 -7.67 -1.52 3.59
N THR A 188 -8.26 -2.68 3.85
CA THR A 188 -7.96 -3.91 3.10
C THR A 188 -8.14 -3.69 1.59
N VAL A 189 -9.26 -3.07 1.19
CA VAL A 189 -9.53 -2.70 -0.20
C VAL A 189 -8.48 -1.71 -0.73
N THR A 190 -8.10 -0.73 0.08
CA THR A 190 -7.13 0.32 -0.28
C THR A 190 -5.73 -0.24 -0.53
N VAL A 191 -5.23 -1.05 0.40
CA VAL A 191 -3.91 -1.71 0.30
C VAL A 191 -3.81 -2.46 -1.03
N TYR A 192 -4.84 -3.23 -1.34
CA TYR A 192 -4.90 -4.05 -2.53
C TYR A 192 -5.02 -3.23 -3.83
N ALA A 193 -5.88 -2.21 -3.84
CA ALA A 193 -6.03 -1.31 -4.98
C ALA A 193 -4.75 -0.47 -5.23
N LEU A 194 -4.03 -0.07 -4.18
CA LEU A 194 -2.75 0.63 -4.29
C LEU A 194 -1.66 -0.28 -4.85
N ALA A 195 -1.61 -1.56 -4.43
CA ALA A 195 -0.67 -2.53 -4.97
C ALA A 195 -0.91 -2.79 -6.47
N ILE A 196 -2.17 -2.94 -6.88
CA ILE A 196 -2.58 -3.08 -8.28
C ILE A 196 -2.15 -1.85 -9.11
N ASN A 197 -2.46 -0.65 -8.63
CA ASN A 197 -2.12 0.59 -9.35
C ASN A 197 -0.60 0.79 -9.41
N GLY A 198 0.12 0.55 -8.32
CA GLY A 198 1.57 0.62 -8.28
C GLY A 198 2.22 -0.34 -9.29
N LEU A 199 1.75 -1.59 -9.38
CA LEU A 199 2.34 -2.59 -10.27
C LEU A 199 2.01 -2.27 -11.72
N TRP A 200 0.79 -1.82 -11.98
CA TRP A 200 0.41 -1.24 -13.26
C TRP A 200 1.41 -0.16 -13.68
N GLY A 201 1.62 0.85 -12.84
CA GLY A 201 2.56 1.94 -13.08
C GLY A 201 3.99 1.46 -13.32
N LEU A 202 4.50 0.56 -12.49
CA LEU A 202 5.82 -0.04 -12.65
C LEU A 202 5.98 -0.71 -14.03
N LEU A 203 5.04 -1.57 -14.41
CA LEU A 203 5.08 -2.26 -15.72
C LEU A 203 4.98 -1.26 -16.89
N ARG A 204 4.17 -0.22 -16.77
CA ARG A 204 4.10 0.85 -17.78
C ARG A 204 5.41 1.62 -17.90
N ASN A 205 6.08 1.88 -16.77
CA ASN A 205 7.39 2.53 -16.72
C ASN A 205 8.52 1.65 -17.31
N LEU A 206 8.39 0.32 -17.22
CA LEU A 206 9.25 -0.67 -17.89
C LEU A 206 8.96 -0.85 -19.39
N ASN A 207 8.09 -0.02 -19.99
CA ASN A 207 7.64 -0.10 -21.39
C ASN A 207 6.79 -1.32 -21.76
N CYS A 208 6.25 -2.07 -20.79
CA CYS A 208 5.31 -3.14 -21.11
C CYS A 208 4.06 -2.57 -21.79
N LYS A 209 3.55 -3.22 -22.84
CA LYS A 209 2.29 -2.81 -23.49
C LYS A 209 1.11 -2.97 -22.51
N MET A 210 0.05 -2.19 -22.72
CA MET A 210 -1.13 -2.15 -21.84
C MET A 210 -1.72 -3.54 -21.53
N VAL A 211 -1.82 -4.41 -22.53
CA VAL A 211 -2.32 -5.79 -22.38
C VAL A 211 -1.41 -6.62 -21.46
N TRP A 212 -0.09 -6.49 -21.62
CA TRP A 212 0.88 -7.20 -20.78
C TRP A 212 0.96 -6.64 -19.37
N SER A 213 0.75 -5.34 -19.20
CA SER A 213 0.61 -4.73 -17.88
C SER A 213 -0.64 -5.25 -17.16
N ALA A 214 -1.77 -5.34 -17.85
CA ALA A 214 -3.00 -5.92 -17.29
C ALA A 214 -2.83 -7.39 -16.93
N LEU A 215 -2.20 -8.17 -17.82
CA LEU A 215 -1.90 -9.58 -17.54
C LEU A 215 -0.95 -9.74 -16.36
N GLY A 216 0.10 -8.90 -16.26
CA GLY A 216 1.04 -8.93 -15.15
C GLY A 216 0.35 -8.65 -13.81
N VAL A 217 -0.51 -7.64 -13.74
CA VAL A 217 -1.34 -7.35 -12.55
C VAL A 217 -2.26 -8.53 -12.22
N PHE A 218 -2.93 -9.09 -13.22
CA PHE A 218 -3.83 -10.23 -13.04
C PHE A 218 -3.09 -11.45 -12.48
N LEU A 219 -1.93 -11.78 -13.05
CA LEU A 219 -1.09 -12.89 -12.59
C LEU A 219 -0.54 -12.66 -11.17
N ALA A 220 -0.13 -11.42 -10.85
CA ALA A 220 0.52 -11.07 -9.59
C ALA A 220 -0.44 -10.83 -8.41
N PHE A 221 -1.72 -10.52 -8.65
CA PHE A 221 -2.66 -10.23 -7.56
C PHE A 221 -3.98 -10.96 -7.62
N LEU A 222 -4.36 -11.58 -8.74
CA LEU A 222 -5.66 -12.25 -8.89
C LEU A 222 -5.52 -13.76 -9.04
N THR A 223 -4.47 -14.24 -9.72
CA THR A 223 -4.28 -15.68 -9.99
C THR A 223 -2.96 -16.24 -9.48
N THR A 224 -2.32 -15.58 -8.51
CA THR A 224 -1.00 -15.95 -7.95
C THR A 224 -0.83 -17.41 -7.58
N ASN A 225 -1.94 -18.12 -7.37
CA ASN A 225 -1.97 -19.56 -7.21
C ASN A 225 -2.87 -20.23 -8.27
N LEU A 226 -2.26 -20.95 -9.21
CA LEU A 226 -2.96 -21.72 -10.25
C LEU A 226 -3.81 -22.87 -9.66
N LYS A 227 -3.52 -23.32 -8.44
CA LYS A 227 -4.34 -24.30 -7.71
C LYS A 227 -5.76 -23.80 -7.51
N THR A 228 -5.96 -22.49 -7.33
CA THR A 228 -7.29 -21.87 -7.22
C THR A 228 -8.11 -22.10 -8.49
N ALA A 229 -7.51 -21.85 -9.66
CA ALA A 229 -8.18 -22.07 -10.94
C ALA A 229 -8.46 -23.55 -11.19
N TRP A 230 -7.49 -24.42 -10.90
CA TRP A 230 -7.66 -25.88 -11.01
C TRP A 230 -8.81 -26.40 -10.14
N LEU A 231 -8.88 -25.97 -8.87
CA LEU A 231 -9.96 -26.35 -7.96
C LEU A 231 -11.32 -25.80 -8.43
N GLY A 232 -11.36 -24.58 -8.99
CA GLY A 232 -12.57 -24.01 -9.58
C GLY A 232 -13.14 -24.83 -10.74
N LEU A 233 -12.28 -25.48 -11.52
CA LEU A 233 -12.67 -26.33 -12.66
C LEU A 233 -13.03 -27.77 -12.26
N THR A 234 -12.55 -28.24 -11.10
CA THR A 234 -12.64 -29.65 -10.71
C THR A 234 -13.61 -29.91 -9.56
N LEU A 235 -13.84 -28.93 -8.69
CA LEU A 235 -14.73 -29.08 -7.54
C LEU A 235 -16.19 -28.87 -7.93
N SER A 236 -17.07 -29.65 -7.30
CA SER A 236 -18.51 -29.46 -7.38
C SER A 236 -18.93 -28.10 -6.79
N SER A 237 -20.06 -27.53 -7.23
CA SER A 237 -20.54 -26.22 -6.77
C SER A 237 -20.67 -26.13 -5.25
N GLN A 238 -20.98 -27.24 -4.57
CA GLN A 238 -21.09 -27.30 -3.11
C GLN A 238 -19.71 -27.22 -2.42
N GLU A 239 -18.64 -27.65 -3.09
CA GLU A 239 -17.27 -27.61 -2.59
C GLU A 239 -16.51 -26.35 -3.00
N GLN A 240 -17.03 -25.56 -3.96
CA GLN A 240 -16.36 -24.34 -4.43
C GLN A 240 -16.15 -23.32 -3.30
N MET A 241 -17.00 -23.31 -2.27
CA MET A 241 -16.79 -22.49 -1.07
C MET A 241 -15.48 -22.81 -0.32
N TRP A 242 -14.89 -24.00 -0.52
CA TRP A 242 -13.63 -24.43 0.10
C TRP A 242 -12.39 -24.09 -0.74
N ILE A 243 -12.56 -23.50 -1.93
CA ILE A 243 -11.44 -23.20 -2.83
C ILE A 243 -10.36 -22.34 -2.17
N PRO A 244 -10.67 -21.19 -1.50
CA PRO A 244 -9.62 -20.38 -0.89
C PRO A 244 -8.77 -21.20 0.10
N TRP A 245 -9.41 -21.94 1.01
CA TRP A 245 -8.71 -22.76 1.99
C TRP A 245 -7.92 -23.90 1.36
N ARG A 246 -8.52 -24.68 0.45
CA ARG A 246 -7.84 -25.81 -0.22
C ARG A 246 -6.69 -25.34 -1.11
N SER A 247 -6.80 -24.15 -1.70
CA SER A 247 -5.75 -23.57 -2.54
C SER A 247 -4.54 -23.13 -1.72
N SER A 248 -4.72 -22.67 -0.48
CA SER A 248 -3.62 -22.30 0.43
C SER A 248 -2.77 -23.49 0.92
N ARG A 249 -3.21 -24.73 0.72
CA ARG A 249 -2.47 -25.93 1.15
C ARG A 249 -1.61 -26.48 0.03
N VAL A 250 -0.60 -25.72 -0.39
CA VAL A 250 0.29 -26.10 -1.49
C VAL A 250 1.38 -27.05 -0.99
N ILE A 251 1.93 -26.77 0.19
CA ILE A 251 2.87 -27.65 0.90
C ILE A 251 2.05 -28.56 1.81
N ASP A 252 1.88 -29.82 1.39
CA ASP A 252 1.12 -30.85 2.11
C ASP A 252 2.14 -31.89 2.62
N LEU A 253 2.73 -31.62 3.79
CA LEU A 253 3.61 -32.56 4.48
C LEU A 253 2.72 -33.51 5.30
N GLU A 254 3.10 -34.79 5.42
CA GLU A 254 2.31 -35.81 6.13
C GLU A 254 1.91 -35.42 7.56
N THR A 255 2.68 -34.53 8.19
CA THR A 255 2.48 -34.05 9.57
C THR A 255 2.06 -32.59 9.67
N ASP A 256 2.12 -31.80 8.59
CA ASP A 256 1.82 -30.37 8.64
C ASP A 256 1.21 -29.86 7.33
N ARG A 257 0.06 -29.20 7.47
CA ARG A 257 -0.66 -28.52 6.39
C ARG A 257 -0.48 -27.03 6.56
N THR A 258 0.67 -26.53 6.10
CA THR A 258 1.01 -25.12 6.20
C THR A 258 0.03 -24.25 5.41
N ILE A 259 -0.27 -23.05 5.93
CA ILE A 259 -1.04 -22.04 5.20
C ILE A 259 -0.08 -21.28 4.29
N ASN A 260 -0.22 -21.44 2.98
CA ASN A 260 0.48 -20.63 1.99
C ASN A 260 -0.45 -19.50 1.54
N GLU A 261 -0.28 -18.36 2.17
CA GLU A 261 -1.00 -17.16 1.80
C GLU A 261 -0.46 -16.59 0.48
N PHE A 262 -1.39 -16.06 -0.31
CA PHE A 262 -1.09 -15.33 -1.52
C PHE A 262 -2.06 -14.17 -1.60
N PRO A 263 -1.71 -13.07 -2.30
CA PRO A 263 -2.47 -11.83 -2.21
C PRO A 263 -3.99 -12.02 -2.29
N TRP A 264 -4.49 -12.78 -3.26
CA TRP A 264 -5.94 -12.93 -3.47
C TRP A 264 -6.62 -13.70 -2.33
N PHE A 265 -5.92 -14.69 -1.76
CA PHE A 265 -6.38 -15.41 -0.57
C PHE A 265 -6.52 -14.45 0.60
N SER A 266 -5.47 -13.67 0.92
CA SER A 266 -5.47 -12.75 2.06
C SER A 266 -6.51 -11.63 1.89
N PHE A 267 -6.74 -11.15 0.65
CA PHE A 267 -7.84 -10.21 0.37
C PHE A 267 -9.22 -10.81 0.66
N LEU A 268 -9.48 -12.05 0.19
CA LEU A 268 -10.75 -12.74 0.46
C LEU A 268 -10.91 -13.09 1.94
N TRP A 269 -9.82 -13.45 2.60
CA TRP A 269 -9.76 -13.68 4.05
C TRP A 269 -9.99 -12.38 4.82
N ASN A 270 -9.76 -11.24 4.15
CA ASN A 270 -9.74 -9.89 4.71
C ASN A 270 -8.80 -9.84 5.90
N ASP A 271 -7.54 -10.15 5.61
CA ASP A 271 -6.45 -10.21 6.57
C ASP A 271 -5.52 -9.03 6.37
N LEU A 272 -5.58 -8.02 7.26
CA LEU A 272 -4.76 -6.82 7.11
C LEU A 272 -3.34 -7.03 7.66
N HIS A 273 -2.89 -8.28 7.72
CA HIS A 273 -1.58 -8.68 8.19
C HIS A 273 -0.42 -7.87 7.62
N GLY A 274 0.70 -7.92 8.32
CA GLY A 274 1.95 -7.27 7.94
C GLY A 274 2.31 -7.46 6.46
N HIS A 275 2.32 -8.71 5.98
CA HIS A 275 2.65 -9.01 4.58
C HIS A 275 1.63 -8.46 3.57
N LEU A 276 0.33 -8.44 3.88
CA LEU A 276 -0.67 -7.86 2.98
C LEU A 276 -0.51 -6.34 2.94
N SER A 277 -0.39 -5.72 4.11
CA SER A 277 -0.24 -4.27 4.27
C SER A 277 1.05 -3.73 3.63
N ALA A 278 2.07 -4.57 3.48
CA ALA A 278 3.35 -4.25 2.86
C ALA A 278 3.29 -4.20 1.32
N LEU A 279 2.41 -4.97 0.66
CA LEU A 279 2.33 -5.06 -0.81
C LEU A 279 2.38 -3.72 -1.58
N PRO A 280 1.61 -2.68 -1.21
CA PRO A 280 1.72 -1.41 -1.92
C PRO A 280 3.07 -0.73 -1.68
N ILE A 281 3.63 -0.80 -0.46
CA ILE A 281 4.93 -0.21 -0.09
C ILE A 281 6.04 -0.86 -0.90
N GLU A 282 6.04 -2.19 -0.95
CA GLU A 282 6.91 -3.04 -1.74
C GLU A 282 6.98 -2.63 -3.21
N VAL A 283 5.81 -2.58 -3.87
CA VAL A 283 5.70 -2.16 -5.27
C VAL A 283 6.10 -0.69 -5.46
N GLY A 284 5.78 0.16 -4.47
CA GLY A 284 6.23 1.55 -4.41
C GLY A 284 7.76 1.66 -4.41
N ILE A 285 8.46 0.87 -3.59
CA ILE A 285 9.93 0.83 -3.55
C ILE A 285 10.48 0.44 -4.91
N LEU A 286 9.93 -0.59 -5.57
CA LEU A 286 10.36 -1.00 -6.90
C LEU A 286 10.21 0.14 -7.93
N ALA A 287 9.08 0.85 -7.91
CA ALA A 287 8.83 1.98 -8.79
C ALA A 287 9.80 3.15 -8.53
N LEU A 288 10.10 3.45 -7.26
CA LEU A 288 11.06 4.50 -6.90
C LEU A 288 12.49 4.13 -7.27
N CYS A 289 12.91 2.89 -7.03
CA CYS A 289 14.20 2.37 -7.46
C CYS A 289 14.37 2.46 -8.97
N TRP A 290 13.36 2.02 -9.74
CA TRP A 290 13.36 2.18 -11.19
C TRP A 290 13.46 3.66 -11.60
N GLY A 291 12.64 4.52 -10.98
CA GLY A 291 12.65 5.95 -11.19
C GLY A 291 14.03 6.58 -10.97
N MET A 292 14.73 6.17 -9.91
CA MET A 292 16.09 6.64 -9.60
C MET A 292 17.08 6.21 -10.68
N ILE A 293 17.04 4.94 -11.11
CA ILE A 293 17.90 4.41 -12.17
C ILE A 293 17.72 5.20 -13.46
N VAL A 294 16.47 5.39 -13.92
CA VAL A 294 16.20 6.07 -15.21
C VAL A 294 16.40 7.59 -15.15
N SER A 295 16.42 8.17 -13.95
CA SER A 295 16.67 9.60 -13.76
C SER A 295 18.15 9.91 -13.54
N LEU A 296 19.00 8.89 -13.40
CA LEU A 296 20.41 9.08 -13.11
C LEU A 296 21.13 9.84 -14.24
N GLY A 297 21.98 10.79 -13.87
CA GLY A 297 22.69 11.65 -14.83
C GLY A 297 21.85 12.81 -15.38
N SER A 298 20.51 12.70 -15.32
CA SER A 298 19.60 13.80 -15.70
C SER A 298 19.30 14.77 -14.56
N VAL A 299 19.65 14.41 -13.32
CA VAL A 299 19.36 15.20 -12.11
C VAL A 299 20.63 15.49 -11.31
N GLY A 300 20.69 16.66 -10.68
CA GLY A 300 21.79 17.05 -9.80
C GLY A 300 21.82 16.29 -8.47
N PHE A 301 22.96 16.36 -7.78
CA PHE A 301 23.21 15.63 -6.52
C PHE A 301 22.13 15.86 -5.44
N GLY A 302 21.66 17.10 -5.27
CA GLY A 302 20.60 17.41 -4.29
C GLY A 302 19.30 16.63 -4.56
N ARG A 303 18.88 16.52 -5.82
CA ARG A 303 17.67 15.75 -6.20
C ARG A 303 17.89 14.25 -5.99
N LEU A 304 19.10 13.73 -6.24
CA LEU A 304 19.45 12.34 -5.90
C LEU A 304 19.36 12.06 -4.40
N LEU A 305 19.83 12.99 -3.56
CA LEU A 305 19.72 12.84 -2.10
C LEU A 305 18.25 12.76 -1.66
N PHE A 306 17.37 13.60 -2.22
CA PHE A 306 15.95 13.55 -1.91
C PHE A 306 15.24 12.31 -2.49
N GLN A 307 15.66 11.80 -3.65
CA GLN A 307 15.19 10.49 -4.15
C GLN A 307 15.54 9.37 -3.16
N ALA A 308 16.80 9.34 -2.70
CA ALA A 308 17.27 8.36 -1.72
C ALA A 308 16.53 8.49 -0.38
N LEU A 309 16.26 9.72 0.08
CA LEU A 309 15.46 9.97 1.28
C LEU A 309 14.03 9.43 1.13
N LEU A 310 13.38 9.63 -0.03
CA LEU A 310 12.03 9.11 -0.24
C LEU A 310 12.01 7.57 -0.29
N ILE A 311 13.01 6.95 -0.92
CA ILE A 311 13.21 5.49 -0.89
C ILE A 311 13.44 5.02 0.55
N ALA A 312 14.23 5.76 1.35
CA ALA A 312 14.48 5.43 2.74
C ALA A 312 13.21 5.53 3.61
N ILE A 313 12.32 6.50 3.36
CA ILE A 313 11.01 6.59 4.05
C ILE A 313 10.12 5.40 3.67
N ALA A 314 10.07 5.04 2.39
CA ALA A 314 9.30 3.88 1.92
C ALA A 314 9.86 2.58 2.51
N TYR A 315 11.17 2.39 2.49
CA TYR A 315 11.84 1.24 3.09
C TYR A 315 11.70 1.20 4.62
N GLY A 316 11.82 2.35 5.29
CA GLY A 316 11.56 2.47 6.72
C GLY A 316 10.11 2.11 7.07
N SER A 317 9.15 2.48 6.23
CA SER A 317 7.76 2.06 6.37
C SER A 317 7.59 0.54 6.18
N LEU A 318 8.31 -0.06 5.22
CA LEU A 318 8.32 -1.51 5.02
C LEU A 318 8.86 -2.25 6.25
N VAL A 319 9.97 -1.79 6.83
CA VAL A 319 10.62 -2.40 8.01
C VAL A 319 9.63 -2.59 9.18
N VAL A 320 8.78 -1.59 9.43
CA VAL A 320 7.77 -1.67 10.51
C VAL A 320 6.43 -2.28 10.09
N SER A 321 6.14 -2.39 8.79
CA SER A 321 4.99 -3.14 8.28
C SER A 321 5.23 -4.64 8.20
N ASN A 322 6.40 -5.06 7.71
CA ASN A 322 6.79 -6.45 7.59
C ASN A 322 8.32 -6.60 7.62
N ALA A 323 8.86 -7.03 8.76
CA ALA A 323 10.32 -7.16 8.88
C ALA A 323 10.90 -8.32 8.06
N TRP A 324 10.08 -9.27 7.62
CA TRP A 324 10.54 -10.40 6.81
C TRP A 324 11.01 -9.98 5.40
N ASP A 325 10.49 -8.85 4.90
CA ASP A 325 10.85 -8.33 3.57
C ASP A 325 12.14 -7.50 3.57
N ILE A 326 12.66 -7.16 4.75
CA ILE A 326 13.84 -6.31 4.93
C ILE A 326 15.04 -6.78 4.10
N PRO A 327 15.46 -8.07 4.13
CA PRO A 327 16.65 -8.50 3.40
C PRO A 327 16.45 -8.41 1.88
N CYS A 328 15.26 -8.76 1.40
CA CYS A 328 14.93 -8.73 -0.04
C CYS A 328 14.96 -7.30 -0.57
N TYR A 329 14.26 -6.37 0.09
CA TYR A 329 14.19 -4.99 -0.40
C TYR A 329 15.47 -4.18 -0.12
N ALA A 330 16.25 -4.54 0.91
CA ALA A 330 17.61 -4.02 1.07
C ALA A 330 18.48 -4.38 -0.15
N ALA A 331 18.43 -5.64 -0.58
CA ALA A 331 19.18 -6.10 -1.75
C ALA A 331 18.71 -5.39 -3.02
N VAL A 332 17.40 -5.27 -3.23
CA VAL A 332 16.82 -4.53 -4.37
C VAL A 332 17.31 -3.08 -4.41
N ILE A 333 17.27 -2.36 -3.28
CA ILE A 333 17.74 -0.97 -3.20
C ILE A 333 19.25 -0.91 -3.49
N ALA A 334 20.06 -1.78 -2.88
CA ALA A 334 21.49 -1.83 -3.10
C ALA A 334 21.85 -2.11 -4.58
N PHE A 335 21.22 -3.12 -5.19
CA PHE A 335 21.40 -3.42 -6.62
C PHE A 335 20.93 -2.28 -7.51
N SER A 336 19.87 -1.58 -7.15
CA SER A 336 19.39 -0.42 -7.92
C SER A 336 20.40 0.73 -7.89
N LEU A 337 21.03 0.97 -6.74
CA LEU A 337 22.13 1.95 -6.62
C LEU A 337 23.36 1.53 -7.42
N LEU A 338 23.74 0.25 -7.38
CA LEU A 338 24.87 -0.27 -8.17
C LEU A 338 24.58 -0.21 -9.67
N ALA A 339 23.40 -0.62 -10.10
CA ALA A 339 22.95 -0.55 -11.49
C ALA A 339 22.97 0.90 -11.99
N ALA A 340 22.47 1.82 -11.18
CA ALA A 340 22.58 3.25 -11.46
C ALA A 340 24.05 3.65 -11.68
N LEU A 341 24.96 3.34 -10.76
CA LEU A 341 26.37 3.71 -10.90
C LEU A 341 27.05 3.11 -12.15
N SER A 342 26.61 1.94 -12.62
CA SER A 342 27.18 1.25 -13.80
C SER A 342 26.76 1.83 -15.16
N ILE A 343 25.71 2.65 -15.21
CA ILE A 343 25.21 3.29 -16.44
C ILE A 343 25.96 4.61 -16.75
N ARG A 344 26.84 5.05 -15.83
CA ARG A 344 27.82 6.11 -16.07
C ARG A 344 29.07 5.55 -16.75
#